data_AF-A0A8J2LRV1-F1
#
_entry.id   AF-A0A8J2LRV1-F1
#
_cell.length_a   1.000
_cell.length_b   1.000
_cell.length_c   1.000
_cell.angle_alpha   90.00
_cell.angle_beta   90.00
_cell.angle_gamma   90.00
#
_symmetry.space_group_name_H-M   'P 1'
#
loop_
_entity.id
_entity.type
_entity.pdbx_description
1 polymer ?
#
loop_
_entity_poly.entity_id
_entity_poly.type
_entity_poly.pdbx_seq_one_letter_code
_entity_poly.pdbx_strand_id
1 'polypeptide(L)' 'LKTEWSEPIADVKDITRASKKAASHVAKLQDSWQHLLRDRATRSLTYNDEQFHILERIKMQEKSKCLSELLNEECQLVII' A
#
# COMPACT_ATOMS: atom_id res chain seq x y z
N LEU A 1 31.74 22.21 8.17
CA LEU A 1 30.30 22.59 8.26
C LEU A 1 29.49 22.16 7.04
N LYS A 2 29.47 22.84 5.87
CA LYS A 2 28.64 22.38 4.73
C LYS A 2 29.07 21.02 4.15
N THR A 3 30.36 20.72 4.19
CA THR A 3 30.95 19.48 3.66
C THR A 3 30.78 18.26 4.57
N GLU A 4 30.72 18.45 5.89
CA GLU A 4 30.52 17.35 6.86
C GLU A 4 29.13 16.72 6.78
N TRP A 5 28.13 17.48 6.32
CA TRP A 5 26.78 16.96 6.09
C TRP A 5 26.60 16.37 4.70
N SER A 6 27.57 16.52 3.78
CA SER A 6 27.45 15.97 2.42
C SER A 6 27.70 14.47 2.37
N GLU A 7 28.59 13.97 3.24
CA GLU A 7 28.99 12.56 3.29
C GLU A 7 27.90 11.62 3.83
N PRO A 8 27.14 11.96 4.91
CA PRO A 8 26.12 11.06 5.45
C PRO A 8 24.86 10.92 4.58
N ILE A 9 24.62 11.84 3.63
CA ILE A 9 23.39 11.87 2.82
C ILE A 9 23.59 11.11 1.50
N ALA A 10 24.83 10.80 1.11
CA ALA A 10 25.14 10.13 -0.15
C ALA A 10 24.52 8.73 -0.27
N ASP A 11 24.36 8.02 0.87
CA ASP A 11 23.74 6.68 0.93
C ASP A 11 22.21 6.72 1.20
N VAL A 12 21.60 7.91 1.29
CA VAL A 12 20.15 8.02 1.47
C VAL A 12 19.45 7.74 0.14
N LYS A 13 18.87 6.54 0.02
CA LYS A 13 18.07 6.13 -1.14
C LYS A 13 16.90 7.10 -1.34
N ASP A 14 16.73 7.62 -2.56
CA ASP A 14 15.58 8.46 -2.91
C ASP A 14 14.27 7.65 -2.87
N ILE A 15 13.47 7.88 -1.83
CA ILE A 15 12.19 7.21 -1.61
C ILE A 15 10.99 7.90 -2.30
N THR A 16 11.22 8.97 -3.08
CA THR A 16 10.13 9.74 -3.71
C THR A 16 9.27 8.87 -4.61
N ARG A 17 9.89 7.95 -5.36
CA ARG A 17 9.19 6.98 -6.21
C ARG A 17 8.37 5.99 -5.39
N ALA A 18 8.95 5.46 -4.31
CA ALA A 18 8.26 4.55 -3.39
C ALA A 18 7.05 5.23 -2.76
N SER A 19 7.19 6.49 -2.33
CA SER A 19 6.10 7.29 -1.76
C SER A 19 4.92 7.44 -2.71
N LYS A 20 5.16 7.83 -3.97
CA LYS A 20 4.10 7.97 -4.99
C LYS A 20 3.39 6.64 -5.28
N LYS A 21 4.14 5.55 -5.38
CA LYS A 21 3.57 4.21 -5.56
C LYS A 21 2.74 3.80 -4.35
N ALA A 22 3.28 3.95 -3.14
CA ALA A 22 2.60 3.63 -1.89
C ALA A 22 1.28 4.39 -1.76
N ALA A 23 1.26 5.69 -2.07
CA ALA A 23 0.03 6.48 -2.10
C ALA A 23 -1.02 5.89 -3.06
N SER A 24 -0.60 5.41 -4.24
CA SER A 24 -1.49 4.75 -5.19
C SER A 24 -2.02 3.40 -4.69
N HIS A 25 -1.21 2.64 -3.95
CA HIS A 25 -1.65 1.39 -3.31
C HIS A 25 -2.66 1.67 -2.18
N VAL A 26 -2.39 2.67 -1.35
CA VAL A 26 -3.27 3.09 -0.25
C VAL A 26 -4.61 3.59 -0.77
N ALA A 27 -4.62 4.44 -1.81
CA ALA A 27 -5.86 4.91 -2.42
C ALA A 27 -6.74 3.75 -2.90
N LYS A 28 -6.15 2.76 -3.60
CA LYS A 28 -6.87 1.57 -4.05
C LYS A 28 -7.40 0.71 -2.90
N LEU A 29 -6.64 0.60 -1.81
CA LEU A 29 -7.10 -0.08 -0.59
C LEU A 29 -8.27 0.64 0.08
N GLN A 30 -8.25 1.98 0.09
CA GLN A 30 -9.35 2.79 0.60
C GLN A 30 -10.62 2.60 -0.24
N ASP A 31 -10.51 2.63 -1.57
CA ASP A 31 -11.64 2.39 -2.47
C ASP A 31 -12.26 0.99 -2.24
N SER A 32 -11.41 -0.05 -2.20
CA SER A 32 -11.86 -1.42 -1.89
C SER A 32 -12.50 -1.52 -0.51
N TRP A 33 -11.95 -0.84 0.51
CA TRP A 33 -12.54 -0.83 1.84
C TRP A 33 -13.93 -0.19 1.87
N GLN A 34 -14.15 0.90 1.11
CA GLN A 34 -15.46 1.51 0.97
C GLN A 34 -16.49 0.56 0.34
N HIS A 35 -16.07 -0.32 -0.58
CA HIS A 35 -16.96 -1.35 -1.14
C HIS A 35 -17.39 -2.33 -0.05
N LEU A 36 -16.44 -2.87 0.73
CA LEU A 36 -16.76 -3.80 1.81
C LEU A 36 -17.65 -3.16 2.90
N LEU A 37 -17.48 -1.86 3.18
CA LEU A 37 -18.36 -1.14 4.11
C LEU A 37 -19.80 -1.04 3.59
N ARG A 38 -19.99 -0.80 2.30
CA ARG A 38 -21.32 -0.80 1.67
C ARG A 38 -21.96 -2.19 1.72
N ASP A 39 -21.19 -3.22 1.44
CA ASP A 39 -21.66 -4.61 1.52
C ASP A 39 -22.10 -4.94 2.95
N ARG A 40 -21.32 -4.54 3.96
CA ARG A 40 -21.65 -4.75 5.39
C ARG A 40 -22.95 -4.06 5.81
N ALA A 41 -23.28 -2.91 5.22
CA ALA A 41 -24.53 -2.21 5.51
C ALA A 41 -25.75 -2.91 4.89
N THR A 42 -25.52 -3.81 3.93
CA THR A 42 -26.57 -4.59 3.26
C THR A 42 -26.90 -5.82 4.10
N ARG A 43 -28.19 -6.02 4.42
CA ARG A 43 -28.64 -7.15 5.27
C ARG A 43 -28.47 -8.53 4.62
N SER A 44 -28.46 -8.60 3.29
CA SER A 44 -28.19 -9.82 2.51
C SER A 44 -27.61 -9.45 1.15
N LEU A 45 -26.46 -10.03 0.79
CA LEU A 45 -25.88 -9.90 -0.55
C LEU A 45 -26.55 -10.88 -1.51
N THR A 46 -26.65 -10.50 -2.80
CA THR A 46 -26.95 -11.50 -3.83
C THR A 46 -25.76 -12.43 -4.01
N TYR A 47 -25.95 -13.60 -4.61
CA TYR A 47 -24.84 -14.51 -4.90
C TYR A 47 -23.71 -13.81 -5.68
N ASN A 48 -24.06 -12.96 -6.66
CA ASN A 48 -23.07 -12.24 -7.45
C ASN A 48 -22.29 -11.21 -6.60
N ASP A 49 -22.99 -10.46 -5.76
CA ASP A 49 -22.36 -9.50 -4.85
C ASP A 49 -21.45 -10.22 -3.84
N GLU A 50 -21.84 -11.40 -3.37
CA GLU A 50 -21.01 -12.21 -2.48
C GLU A 50 -19.73 -12.70 -3.18
N GLN A 51 -19.82 -13.11 -4.45
CA GLN A 51 -18.62 -13.42 -5.23
C GLN A 51 -17.73 -12.18 -5.41
N PHE A 52 -18.32 -11.02 -5.72
CA PHE A 52 -17.56 -9.77 -5.84
C PHE A 52 -16.90 -9.36 -4.51
N HIS A 53 -17.61 -9.52 -3.39
CA HIS A 53 -17.10 -9.28 -2.04
C HIS A 53 -15.87 -10.12 -1.73
N ILE A 54 -15.92 -11.42 -2.06
CA ILE A 54 -14.77 -12.34 -1.89
C ILE A 54 -13.60 -11.88 -2.76
N LEU A 55 -13.84 -11.52 -4.03
CA LEU A 55 -12.80 -11.02 -4.92
C LEU A 55 -12.16 -9.72 -4.41
N GLU A 56 -12.95 -8.79 -3.89
CA GLU A 56 -12.43 -7.55 -3.30
C GLU A 56 -11.57 -7.84 -2.06
N ARG A 57 -11.93 -8.82 -1.21
CA ARG A 57 -11.09 -9.23 -0.09
C ARG A 57 -9.74 -9.81 -0.54
N ILE A 58 -9.74 -10.69 -1.56
CA ILE A 58 -8.51 -11.26 -2.13
C ILE A 58 -7.64 -10.13 -2.71
N LYS A 59 -8.25 -9.23 -3.47
CA LYS A 59 -7.58 -8.06 -4.06
C LYS A 59 -6.95 -7.18 -2.98
N MET A 60 -7.62 -6.92 -1.87
CA MET A 60 -7.07 -6.14 -0.76
C MET A 60 -5.87 -6.83 -0.10
N GLN A 61 -5.94 -8.15 0.10
CA GLN A 61 -4.81 -8.92 0.64
C GLN A 61 -3.58 -8.82 -0.26
N GLU A 62 -3.75 -9.05 -1.56
CA GLU A 62 -2.65 -8.95 -2.52
C GLU A 62 -2.09 -7.51 -2.57
N LYS A 63 -2.98 -6.50 -2.53
CA LYS A 63 -2.54 -5.10 -2.55
C LYS A 63 -1.76 -4.70 -1.30
N SER A 64 -2.17 -5.21 -0.13
CA SER A 64 -1.46 -5.03 1.12
C SER A 64 -0.09 -5.70 1.07
N LYS A 65 0.01 -6.90 0.48
CA LYS A 65 1.28 -7.60 0.29
C LYS A 65 2.23 -6.80 -0.60
N CYS A 66 1.78 -6.34 -1.77
CA CYS A 66 2.62 -5.49 -2.65
C CYS A 66 3.08 -4.20 -1.97
N LEU A 67 2.24 -3.60 -1.12
CA LEU A 67 2.61 -2.40 -0.37
C LEU A 67 3.72 -2.71 0.66
N SER A 68 3.58 -3.81 1.39
CA SER A 68 4.62 -4.27 2.33
C SER A 68 5.93 -4.58 1.62
N GLU A 69 5.89 -5.24 0.46
CA GLU A 69 7.07 -5.52 -0.36
C GLU A 69 7.76 -4.23 -0.82
N LEU A 70 6.99 -3.28 -1.36
CA LEU A 70 7.51 -1.97 -1.78
C LEU A 70 8.24 -1.25 -0.63
N LEU A 71 7.65 -1.24 0.57
CA LEU A 71 8.25 -0.60 1.74
C LEU A 71 9.52 -1.34 2.21
N ASN A 72 9.52 -2.66 2.15
CA ASN A 72 10.69 -3.46 2.52
C ASN A 72 11.86 -3.30 1.53
N GLU A 73 11.58 -3.17 0.23
CA GLU A 73 12.61 -3.06 -0.81
C GLU A 73 13.14 -1.63 -0.98
N GLU A 74 12.26 -0.63 -0.90
CA GLU A 74 12.61 0.75 -1.25
C GLU A 74 12.79 1.67 -0.03
N CYS A 75 12.29 1.30 1.15
CA CYS A 75 12.27 2.19 2.33
C CYS A 75 12.99 1.65 3.58
N GLN A 76 13.61 0.46 3.53
CA GLN A 76 14.45 -0.02 4.62
C GLN A 76 15.80 0.68 4.58
N LEU A 77 16.22 1.23 5.72
CA LEU A 77 17.59 1.72 5.90
C LEU A 77 18.52 0.52 5.91
N VAL A 78 19.50 0.49 5.01
CA VAL A 78 20.62 -0.45 5.13
C VAL A 78 21.46 0.05 6.31
N ILE A 79 21.28 -0.57 7.47
CA ILE A 79 22.18 -0.39 8.60
C ILE A 79 23.43 -1.21 8.25
N ILE A 80 24.50 -0.54 7.83
CA ILE A 80 25.84 -1.12 7.62
C ILE A 80 26.55 -1.20 8.97
#